data_AF-A0ABD4L098-F1
#
_entry.id   AF-A0ABD4L098-F1
#
_cell.length_a   1.000
_cell.length_b   1.000
_cell.length_c   1.000
_cell.angle_alpha   90.00
_cell.angle_beta   90.00
_cell.angle_gamma   90.00
#
_symmetry.space_group_name_H-M   'P 1'
#
loop_
_entity.id
_entity.type
_entity.pdbx_description
1 polymer ?
#
loop_
_entity_poly.entity_id
_entity_poly.type
_entity_poly.pdbx_seq_one_letter_code
_entity_poly.pdbx_strand_id
1 'polypeptide(L)'
;RREEEAERQRQAEEQRRREEEAERQRRAEEQRRREEAARRAAEAAGGSLDSLIASEQEAIANARQATEAANGFQALVRRAVEQAWIIPPGSVDGLEATLALNLLPTGELVGVSVVRGSGDAGFDRSALQAVERAAPFREMRQLPAAAQSQFRQFNLRFRPGDIR
;
A
#
# COMPACT_ATOMS: atom_id res chain seq x y z
N ARG A 1 24.28 57.27 64.06
CA ARG A 1 22.90 57.49 63.54
C ARG A 1 22.87 57.72 62.03
N ARG A 2 23.38 58.84 61.46
CA ARG A 2 23.33 59.05 59.98
C ARG A 2 24.18 58.05 59.16
N GLU A 3 25.33 57.62 59.69
CA GLU A 3 26.21 56.66 59.00
C GLU A 3 25.65 55.22 59.03
N GLU A 4 25.13 54.76 60.17
CA GLU A 4 24.42 53.46 60.27
C GLU A 4 23.19 53.38 59.36
N GLU A 5 22.48 54.50 59.20
CA GLU A 5 21.30 54.57 58.34
C GLU A 5 21.70 54.50 56.85
N ALA A 6 22.83 55.11 56.47
CA ALA A 6 23.40 55.03 55.13
C ALA A 6 23.96 53.63 54.81
N GLU A 7 24.59 52.93 55.75
CA GLU A 7 25.03 51.55 55.55
C GLU A 7 23.86 50.58 55.40
N ARG A 8 22.80 50.71 56.22
CA ARG A 8 21.60 49.87 56.08
C ARG A 8 20.88 50.10 54.75
N GLN A 9 20.85 51.33 54.25
CA GLN A 9 20.30 51.63 52.93
C GLN A 9 21.11 50.98 51.80
N ARG A 10 22.44 51.02 51.85
CA ARG A 10 23.31 50.36 50.86
C ARG A 10 23.15 48.84 50.87
N GLN A 11 23.11 48.23 52.06
CA GLN A 11 22.88 46.79 52.19
C GLN A 11 21.51 46.36 51.67
N ALA A 12 20.47 47.15 51.92
CA ALA A 12 19.13 46.87 51.41
C ALA A 12 19.03 47.04 49.88
N GLU A 13 19.70 48.04 49.30
CA GLU A 13 19.76 48.22 47.84
C GLU A 13 20.54 47.10 47.16
N GLU A 14 21.66 46.67 47.76
CA GLU A 14 22.46 45.56 47.23
C GLU A 14 21.72 44.22 47.32
N GLN A 15 21.01 43.94 48.42
CA GLN A 15 20.14 42.77 48.52
C GLN A 15 19.03 42.79 47.48
N ARG A 16 18.36 43.94 47.29
CA ARG A 16 17.31 44.08 46.27
C ARG A 16 17.85 43.84 44.87
N ARG A 17 19.03 44.39 44.54
CA ARG A 17 19.67 44.14 43.24
C ARG A 17 20.02 42.67 43.05
N ARG A 18 20.56 41.99 44.07
CA ARG A 18 20.88 40.56 44.00
C ARG A 18 19.63 39.68 43.85
N GLU A 19 18.55 40.02 44.54
CA GLU A 19 17.26 39.32 44.39
C GLU A 19 16.66 39.52 43.00
N GLU A 20 16.66 40.75 42.47
CA GLU A 20 16.16 41.04 41.12
C GLU A 20 16.98 40.32 40.04
N GLU A 21 18.30 40.26 40.21
CA GLU A 21 19.20 39.56 39.29
C GLU A 21 18.99 38.04 39.35
N ALA A 22 18.87 37.48 40.56
CA ALA A 22 18.55 36.07 40.75
C ALA A 22 17.19 35.70 40.16
N GLU A 23 16.19 36.58 40.31
CA GLU A 23 14.86 36.37 39.72
C GLU A 23 14.89 36.45 38.19
N ARG A 24 15.62 37.42 37.61
CA ARG A 24 15.84 37.50 36.16
C ARG A 24 16.54 36.25 35.62
N GLN A 25 17.58 35.76 36.32
CA GLN A 25 18.30 34.56 35.91
C GLN A 25 17.39 33.33 35.95
N ARG A 26 16.59 33.16 37.01
CA ARG A 26 15.62 32.05 37.10
C ARG A 26 14.56 32.09 36.00
N ARG A 27 13.99 33.26 35.74
CA ARG A 27 13.01 33.45 34.65
C ARG A 27 13.62 33.16 33.27
N ALA A 28 14.86 33.62 33.04
CA ALA A 28 15.57 33.35 31.80
C ALA A 28 15.90 31.86 31.62
N GLU A 29 16.32 31.15 32.67
CA GLU A 29 16.58 29.71 32.61
C GLU A 29 15.28 28.92 32.38
N GLU A 30 14.19 29.27 33.06
CA GLU A 30 12.89 28.62 32.87
C GLU A 30 12.38 28.81 31.43
N GLN A 31 12.53 30.02 30.88
CA GLN A 31 12.12 30.31 29.51
C GLN A 31 12.96 29.52 28.50
N ARG A 32 14.28 29.42 28.69
CA ARG A 32 15.16 28.58 27.87
C ARG A 32 14.78 27.10 27.94
N ARG A 33 14.51 26.57 29.14
CA ARG A 33 14.06 25.17 29.30
C ARG A 33 12.73 24.91 28.61
N ARG A 34 11.78 25.84 28.69
CA ARG A 34 10.48 25.72 28.00
C ARG A 34 10.64 25.73 26.48
N GLU A 35 11.46 26.63 25.95
CA GLU A 35 11.72 26.74 24.52
C GLU A 35 12.42 25.48 23.98
N GLU A 36 13.41 24.96 24.70
CA GLU A 36 14.10 23.73 24.33
C GLU A 36 13.17 22.51 24.40
N ALA A 37 12.31 22.42 25.42
CA ALA A 37 11.31 21.37 25.53
C ALA A 37 10.27 21.44 24.40
N ALA A 38 9.81 22.65 24.06
CA ALA A 38 8.88 22.87 22.94
C ALA A 38 9.53 22.50 21.60
N ARG A 39 10.80 22.87 21.40
CA ARG A 39 11.57 22.51 20.20
C ARG A 39 11.75 21.00 20.08
N ARG A 40 12.17 20.31 21.15
CA ARG A 40 12.29 18.85 21.16
C ARG A 40 10.96 18.14 20.90
N ALA A 41 9.87 18.64 21.46
CA ALA A 41 8.53 18.10 21.20
C ALA A 41 8.11 18.29 19.74
N ALA A 42 8.38 19.45 19.14
CA ALA A 42 8.10 19.73 17.74
C ALA A 42 8.95 18.87 16.79
N GLU A 43 10.25 18.70 17.08
CA GLU A 43 11.16 17.84 16.31
C GLU A 43 10.74 16.36 16.38
N ALA A 44 10.34 15.88 17.56
CA ALA A 44 9.84 14.51 17.73
C ALA A 44 8.50 14.29 16.99
N ALA A 45 7.58 15.26 17.06
CA ALA A 45 6.33 15.20 16.33
C ALA A 45 6.55 15.21 14.80
N GLY A 46 7.42 16.09 14.30
CA GLY A 46 7.79 16.15 12.88
C GLY A 46 8.37 14.84 12.38
N GLY A 47 9.43 14.33 13.02
CA GLY A 47 10.07 13.07 12.62
C GLY A 47 9.13 11.86 12.64
N SER A 48 8.20 11.80 13.59
CA SER A 48 7.18 10.75 13.62
C SER A 48 6.22 10.84 12.44
N LEU A 49 5.76 12.05 12.10
CA LEU A 49 4.85 12.27 10.98
C LEU A 49 5.53 11.97 9.64
N ASP A 50 6.77 12.41 9.44
CA ASP A 50 7.56 12.13 8.25
C ASP A 50 7.76 10.63 8.03
N SER A 51 8.02 9.88 9.12
CA SER A 51 8.17 8.42 9.04
C SER A 51 6.88 7.69 8.64
N LEU A 52 5.73 8.15 9.13
CA LEU A 52 4.43 7.61 8.76
C LEU A 52 4.11 7.89 7.29
N ILE A 53 4.34 9.13 6.84
CA ILE A 53 4.13 9.53 5.44
C ILE A 53 5.02 8.70 4.50
N ALA A 54 6.30 8.54 4.83
CA ALA A 54 7.22 7.74 4.03
C ALA A 54 6.77 6.28 3.92
N SER A 55 6.41 5.66 5.05
CA SER A 55 5.90 4.29 5.07
C SER A 55 4.61 4.12 4.26
N GLU A 56 3.71 5.09 4.32
CA GLU A 56 2.46 5.05 3.55
C GLU A 56 2.72 5.23 2.05
N GLN A 57 3.63 6.12 1.66
CA GLN A 57 4.04 6.27 0.26
C GLN A 57 4.66 5.00 -0.30
N GLU A 58 5.52 4.32 0.47
CA GLU A 58 6.10 3.03 0.07
C GLU A 58 5.02 1.95 -0.08
N ALA A 59 4.04 1.89 0.84
CA ALA A 59 2.93 0.95 0.74
C ALA A 59 2.09 1.20 -0.52
N ILE A 60 1.80 2.46 -0.83
CA ILE A 60 1.05 2.84 -2.06
C ILE A 60 1.85 2.48 -3.31
N ALA A 61 3.15 2.75 -3.34
CA ALA A 61 4.02 2.41 -4.48
C ALA A 61 4.06 0.89 -4.72
N ASN A 62 4.24 0.11 -3.65
CA ASN A 62 4.22 -1.35 -3.71
C ASN A 62 2.86 -1.90 -4.18
N ALA A 63 1.76 -1.31 -3.73
CA ALA A 63 0.41 -1.71 -4.16
C ALA A 63 0.17 -1.41 -5.64
N ARG A 64 0.66 -0.27 -6.15
CA ARG A 64 0.58 0.08 -7.57
C ARG A 64 1.38 -0.91 -8.41
N GLN A 65 2.63 -1.17 -8.05
CA GLN A 65 3.48 -2.13 -8.76
C GLN A 65 2.86 -3.54 -8.77
N ALA A 66 2.26 -3.97 -7.66
CA ALA A 66 1.57 -5.25 -7.59
C ALA A 66 0.34 -5.28 -8.52
N THR A 67 -0.42 -4.19 -8.60
CA THR A 67 -1.59 -4.07 -9.49
C THR A 67 -1.18 -4.07 -10.97
N GLU A 68 -0.10 -3.38 -11.32
CA GLU A 68 0.42 -3.37 -12.69
C GLU A 68 0.93 -4.75 -13.12
N ALA A 69 1.69 -5.41 -12.26
CA ALA A 69 2.14 -6.78 -12.49
C ALA A 69 0.94 -7.74 -12.62
N ALA A 70 -0.09 -7.56 -11.80
CA ALA A 70 -1.32 -8.33 -11.85
C ALA A 70 -2.06 -8.15 -13.19
N ASN A 71 -2.24 -6.91 -13.65
CA ASN A 71 -2.88 -6.62 -14.93
C ASN A 71 -2.08 -7.22 -16.11
N GLY A 72 -0.75 -7.11 -16.08
CA GLY A 72 0.12 -7.73 -17.07
C GLY A 72 -0.03 -9.24 -17.12
N PHE A 73 -0.07 -9.90 -15.97
CA PHE A 73 -0.31 -11.34 -15.89
C PHE A 73 -1.70 -11.74 -16.39
N GLN A 74 -2.74 -11.00 -16.02
CA GLN A 74 -4.09 -11.28 -16.51
C GLN A 74 -4.16 -11.21 -18.04
N ALA A 75 -3.48 -10.24 -18.66
CA ALA A 75 -3.37 -10.14 -20.10
C ALA A 75 -2.60 -11.33 -20.72
N LEU A 76 -1.53 -11.79 -20.07
CA LEU A 76 -0.77 -12.97 -20.51
C LEU A 76 -1.60 -14.25 -20.44
N VAL A 77 -2.31 -14.47 -19.32
CA VAL A 77 -3.22 -15.60 -19.15
C VAL A 77 -4.29 -15.56 -20.23
N ARG A 78 -4.93 -14.40 -20.41
CA ARG A 78 -5.94 -14.20 -21.46
C ARG A 78 -5.38 -14.61 -22.82
N ARG A 79 -4.24 -14.05 -23.23
CA ARG A 79 -3.60 -14.35 -24.51
C ARG A 79 -3.24 -15.84 -24.67
N ALA A 80 -2.70 -16.46 -23.63
CA ALA A 80 -2.35 -17.88 -23.67
C ALA A 80 -3.59 -18.76 -23.87
N VAL A 81 -4.69 -18.44 -23.17
CA VAL A 81 -5.96 -19.15 -23.34
C VAL A 81 -6.54 -18.90 -24.73
N GLU A 82 -6.49 -17.67 -25.23
CA GLU A 82 -6.94 -17.34 -26.59
C GLU A 82 -6.21 -18.14 -27.67
N GLN A 83 -4.88 -18.26 -27.56
CA GLN A 83 -4.08 -19.06 -28.50
C GLN A 83 -4.42 -20.55 -28.47
N ALA A 84 -4.86 -21.05 -27.32
CA ALA A 84 -5.26 -22.44 -27.14
C ALA A 84 -6.76 -22.68 -27.43
N TRP A 85 -7.55 -21.62 -27.61
CA TRP A 85 -8.99 -21.71 -27.70
C TRP A 85 -9.44 -22.09 -29.11
N ILE A 86 -10.16 -23.20 -29.19
CA ILE A 86 -10.81 -23.66 -30.41
C ILE A 86 -12.29 -23.34 -30.30
N ILE A 87 -12.75 -22.32 -31.02
CA ILE A 87 -14.15 -21.89 -31.01
C ILE A 87 -14.97 -22.89 -31.84
N PRO A 88 -16.01 -23.52 -31.26
CA PRO A 88 -16.86 -24.46 -31.99
C PRO A 88 -17.56 -23.80 -33.19
N PRO A 89 -17.67 -24.48 -34.34
CA PRO A 89 -18.41 -23.95 -35.49
C PRO A 89 -19.88 -23.74 -35.12
N GLY A 90 -20.42 -22.54 -35.40
CA GLY A 90 -21.78 -22.17 -35.03
C GLY A 90 -21.90 -21.41 -33.70
N SER A 91 -20.79 -21.12 -33.01
CA SER A 91 -20.78 -20.20 -31.86
C SER A 91 -21.26 -18.82 -32.32
N VAL A 92 -22.32 -18.31 -31.68
CA VAL A 92 -22.89 -17.00 -32.01
C VAL A 92 -21.98 -15.89 -31.49
N ASP A 93 -21.81 -14.82 -32.26
CA ASP A 93 -21.09 -13.63 -31.80
C ASP A 93 -21.77 -13.05 -30.54
N GLY A 94 -20.98 -12.84 -29.48
CA GLY A 94 -21.47 -12.27 -28.23
C GLY A 94 -21.77 -13.26 -27.10
N LEU A 95 -21.53 -14.57 -27.27
CA LEU A 95 -21.56 -15.53 -26.17
C LEU A 95 -20.54 -15.15 -25.09
N GLU A 96 -20.93 -15.21 -23.82
CA GLU A 96 -20.05 -14.86 -22.70
C GLU A 96 -20.12 -15.92 -21.60
N ALA A 97 -18.99 -16.54 -21.29
CA ALA A 97 -18.86 -17.45 -20.15
C ALA A 97 -17.90 -16.85 -19.11
N THR A 98 -18.21 -17.02 -17.83
CA THR A 98 -17.29 -16.69 -16.74
C THR A 98 -16.82 -17.98 -16.09
N LEU A 99 -15.51 -18.21 -16.10
CA LEU A 99 -14.88 -19.38 -15.46
C LEU A 99 -14.14 -18.94 -14.20
N ALA A 100 -14.22 -19.75 -13.14
CA ALA A 100 -13.37 -19.62 -11.97
C ALA A 100 -12.16 -20.54 -12.14
N LEU A 101 -10.97 -19.97 -12.06
CA LEU A 101 -9.70 -20.69 -12.16
C LEU A 101 -9.04 -20.72 -10.79
N ASN A 102 -8.51 -21.88 -10.43
CA ASN A 102 -7.69 -22.05 -9.23
C ASN A 102 -6.25 -22.40 -9.64
N LEU A 103 -5.29 -21.55 -9.29
CA LEU A 103 -3.88 -21.72 -9.61
C LEU A 103 -3.02 -21.89 -8.36
N LEU A 104 -2.00 -22.74 -8.47
CA LEU A 104 -0.90 -22.82 -7.50
C LEU A 104 0.07 -21.64 -7.68
N PRO A 105 0.86 -21.27 -6.66
CA PRO A 105 1.91 -20.25 -6.79
C PRO A 105 2.95 -20.54 -7.89
N THR A 106 3.05 -21.81 -8.30
CA THR A 106 3.90 -22.28 -9.41
C THR A 106 3.33 -21.93 -10.78
N GLY A 107 2.06 -21.52 -10.87
CA GLY A 107 1.32 -21.31 -12.11
C GLY A 107 0.57 -22.55 -12.60
N GLU A 108 0.57 -23.64 -11.85
CA GLU A 108 -0.14 -24.87 -12.21
C GLU A 108 -1.64 -24.72 -11.94
N LEU A 109 -2.44 -25.21 -12.88
CA LEU A 109 -3.89 -25.23 -12.75
C LEU A 109 -4.33 -26.37 -11.83
N VAL A 110 -4.96 -26.02 -10.71
CA VAL A 110 -5.56 -26.98 -9.78
C VAL A 110 -6.95 -27.41 -10.26
N GLY A 111 -7.69 -26.47 -10.83
CA GLY A 111 -9.02 -26.74 -11.38
C GLY A 111 -9.65 -25.50 -11.99
N VAL A 112 -10.61 -25.74 -12.88
CA VAL A 112 -11.41 -24.72 -13.54
C VAL A 112 -12.88 -25.12 -13.49
N SER A 113 -13.77 -24.17 -13.23
CA SER A 113 -15.22 -24.39 -13.22
C SER A 113 -15.97 -23.25 -13.87
N VAL A 114 -17.17 -23.53 -14.39
CA VAL A 114 -18.05 -22.51 -14.96
C VAL A 114 -18.83 -21.85 -13.84
N VAL A 115 -18.63 -20.54 -13.64
CA VAL A 115 -19.41 -19.72 -12.70
C VAL A 115 -20.68 -19.22 -13.37
N ARG A 116 -20.55 -18.79 -14.63
CA ARG A 116 -21.66 -18.32 -15.46
C ARG A 116 -21.51 -18.92 -16.85
N GLY A 117 -22.45 -19.77 -17.22
CA GLY A 117 -22.48 -20.34 -18.57
C GLY A 117 -22.90 -19.31 -19.61
N SER A 118 -22.46 -19.53 -20.84
CA SER A 118 -22.82 -18.69 -22.00
C SER A 118 -24.22 -18.96 -22.54
N GLY A 119 -24.87 -20.04 -22.08
CA GLY A 119 -26.09 -20.57 -22.67
C GLY A 119 -25.84 -21.63 -23.74
N ASP A 120 -24.59 -21.85 -24.14
CA ASP A 120 -24.17 -22.94 -25.01
C ASP A 120 -23.14 -23.85 -24.31
N ALA A 121 -23.51 -25.11 -24.10
CA ALA A 121 -22.64 -26.06 -23.39
C ALA A 121 -21.41 -26.50 -24.23
N GLY A 122 -21.44 -26.34 -25.55
CA GLY A 122 -20.28 -26.56 -26.43
C GLY A 122 -19.23 -25.47 -26.23
N PHE A 123 -19.68 -24.22 -26.20
CA PHE A 123 -18.87 -23.04 -25.92
C PHE A 123 -18.24 -23.12 -24.53
N ASP A 124 -19.03 -23.40 -23.50
CA ASP A 124 -18.55 -23.49 -22.12
C ASP A 124 -17.46 -24.57 -21.97
N ARG A 125 -17.67 -25.76 -22.58
CA ARG A 125 -16.67 -26.83 -22.62
C ARG A 125 -15.41 -26.46 -23.40
N SER A 126 -15.56 -25.75 -24.51
CA SER A 126 -14.40 -25.29 -25.29
C SER A 126 -13.53 -24.32 -24.49
N ALA A 127 -14.15 -23.45 -23.69
CA ALA A 127 -13.45 -22.50 -22.84
C ALA A 127 -12.72 -23.21 -21.69
N LEU A 128 -13.34 -24.21 -21.06
CA LEU A 128 -12.68 -25.06 -20.06
C LEU A 128 -11.42 -25.74 -20.64
N GLN A 129 -11.55 -26.36 -21.83
CA GLN A 129 -10.44 -27.01 -22.50
C GLN A 129 -9.33 -26.04 -22.91
N ALA A 130 -9.68 -24.81 -23.30
CA ALA A 130 -8.69 -23.78 -23.64
C ALA A 130 -7.83 -23.42 -22.42
N VAL A 131 -8.45 -23.28 -21.25
CA VAL A 131 -7.74 -23.01 -19.99
C VAL A 131 -6.82 -24.17 -19.62
N GLU A 132 -7.30 -25.41 -19.72
CA GLU A 132 -6.48 -26.59 -19.43
C GLU A 132 -5.27 -26.71 -20.37
N ARG A 133 -5.44 -26.36 -21.65
CA ARG A 133 -4.35 -26.37 -22.64
C ARG A 133 -3.35 -25.22 -22.48
N ALA A 134 -3.81 -24.08 -21.99
CA ALA A 134 -2.95 -22.92 -21.76
C ALA A 134 -2.13 -23.04 -20.47
N ALA A 135 -2.59 -23.86 -19.51
CA ALA A 135 -1.81 -24.19 -18.33
C ALA A 135 -0.55 -25.00 -18.70
N PRO A 136 0.57 -24.84 -17.97
CA PRO A 136 0.75 -24.00 -16.77
C PRO A 136 1.18 -22.55 -17.08
N PHE A 137 0.70 -21.60 -16.28
CA PHE A 137 1.01 -20.16 -16.38
C PHE A 137 2.26 -19.81 -15.55
N ARG A 138 3.43 -20.20 -16.06
CA ARG A 138 4.73 -20.12 -15.35
C ARG A 138 5.13 -18.71 -14.93
N GLU A 139 4.57 -17.70 -15.59
CA GLU A 139 4.75 -16.26 -15.35
C GLU A 139 4.23 -15.86 -13.97
N MET A 140 3.31 -16.63 -13.37
CA MET A 140 2.83 -16.39 -12.00
C MET A 140 3.99 -16.37 -10.98
N ARG A 141 5.04 -17.16 -11.21
CA ARG A 141 6.22 -17.22 -10.34
C ARG A 141 7.05 -15.94 -10.33
N GLN A 142 6.90 -15.11 -11.36
CA GLN A 142 7.61 -13.83 -11.49
C GLN A 142 6.84 -12.68 -10.83
N LEU A 143 5.59 -12.91 -10.42
CA LEU A 143 4.78 -11.89 -9.78
C LEU A 143 5.21 -11.65 -8.33
N PRO A 144 5.04 -10.41 -7.81
CA PRO A 144 5.14 -10.14 -6.39
C PRO A 144 4.16 -11.01 -5.58
N ALA A 145 4.55 -11.42 -4.37
CA ALA A 145 3.73 -12.29 -3.51
C ALA A 145 2.30 -11.74 -3.24
N ALA A 146 2.18 -10.41 -3.15
CA ALA A 146 0.90 -9.73 -3.02
C ALA A 146 -0.02 -10.01 -4.24
N ALA A 147 0.52 -9.91 -5.45
CA ALA A 147 -0.22 -10.20 -6.68
C ALA A 147 -0.50 -11.70 -6.84
N GLN A 148 0.45 -12.59 -6.52
CA GLN A 148 0.26 -14.04 -6.60
C GLN A 148 -0.97 -14.50 -5.79
N SER A 149 -1.19 -13.91 -4.62
CA SER A 149 -2.33 -14.25 -3.77
C SER A 149 -3.69 -13.94 -4.43
N GLN A 150 -3.75 -12.89 -5.26
CA GLN A 150 -4.96 -12.52 -6.00
C GLN A 150 -5.28 -13.49 -7.15
N PHE A 151 -4.27 -14.17 -7.71
CA PHE A 151 -4.46 -15.11 -8.84
C PHE A 151 -4.57 -16.57 -8.43
N ARG A 152 -4.49 -16.89 -7.13
CA ARG A 152 -4.78 -18.25 -6.65
C ARG A 152 -6.20 -18.68 -6.96
N GLN A 153 -7.13 -17.74 -6.92
CA GLN A 153 -8.53 -17.94 -7.29
C GLN A 153 -9.04 -16.67 -7.96
N PHE A 154 -9.34 -16.74 -9.25
CA PHE A 154 -9.88 -15.59 -9.98
C PHE A 154 -10.89 -16.01 -11.03
N ASN A 155 -11.75 -15.07 -11.39
CA ASN A 155 -12.75 -15.26 -12.42
C ASN A 155 -12.26 -14.65 -13.74
N LEU A 156 -12.32 -15.43 -14.81
CA LEU A 156 -11.97 -15.01 -16.14
C LEU A 156 -13.20 -15.06 -17.04
N ARG A 157 -13.46 -13.93 -17.70
CA ARG A 157 -14.58 -13.76 -18.62
C ARG A 157 -14.11 -14.00 -20.05
N PHE A 158 -14.79 -14.93 -20.73
CA PHE A 158 -14.52 -15.38 -22.09
C PHE A 158 -15.63 -14.93 -23.01
N ARG A 159 -15.28 -14.16 -24.05
CA ARG A 159 -16.20 -13.70 -25.08
C ARG A 159 -15.50 -13.74 -26.44
N PRO A 160 -16.07 -14.37 -27.48
CA PRO A 160 -15.53 -14.32 -28.82
C PRO A 160 -15.69 -12.88 -29.33
N GLY A 161 -14.58 -12.23 -29.69
CA GLY A 161 -14.56 -10.85 -30.20
C GLY A 161 -14.10 -9.76 -29.21
N ASP A 162 -14.06 -10.02 -27.89
CA ASP A 162 -13.29 -9.19 -26.91
C ASP A 162 -11.77 -9.50 -27.01
N ILE A 163 -11.39 -10.16 -28.10
CA ILE A 163 -10.15 -10.86 -28.39
C ILE A 163 -9.66 -10.35 -29.76
N ARG A 164 -9.27 -9.07 -29.79
CA ARG A 164 -8.53 -8.44 -30.88
C ARG A 164 -7.58 -7.39 -30.31
#